data_AF-A0A4S3FKN9-F1
#
_entry.id   AF-A0A4S3FKN9-F1
#
_cell.length_a   1.000
_cell.length_b   1.000
_cell.length_c   1.000
_cell.angle_alpha   90.00
_cell.angle_beta   90.00
_cell.angle_gamma   90.00
#
_symmetry.space_group_name_H-M   'P 1'
#
loop_
_entity.id
_entity.type
_entity.pdbx_description
1 polymer ?
#
loop_
_entity_poly.entity_id
_entity_poly.type
_entity_poly.pdbx_seq_one_letter_code
_entity_poly.pdbx_strand_id
1 'polypeptide(L)'
;MIRSPLRAGIALACALSLSACGGGDGDVYVGGSITGYTKAGLVLTNNDGPRYEVPLGTSFIFPELVETDATYNVKVVASPDNTTGCQVVEGTGTGKAVFSISSVQIACTLKTFPLTVRVNGTHAAGLAIVNGSDRQDVAPDATVVQMKQIPEGAVYGVAVLAAPGQTCTVANGSGTMDNVGKTVDLNCTTP
;
A
#
# COMPACT_ATOMS: atom_id res chain seq x y z
N MET A 1 -43.86 -73.67 -23.48
CA MET A 1 -43.24 -73.69 -24.82
C MET A 1 -43.83 -72.50 -25.56
N ILE A 2 -43.15 -71.42 -25.95
CA ILE A 2 -41.86 -71.24 -26.62
C ILE A 2 -41.40 -69.79 -26.40
N ARG A 3 -40.08 -69.59 -26.31
CA ARG A 3 -39.37 -68.30 -26.24
C ARG A 3 -39.48 -67.55 -27.57
N SER A 4 -39.56 -66.21 -27.56
CA SER A 4 -38.45 -65.40 -28.08
C SER A 4 -38.63 -63.89 -27.87
N PRO A 5 -37.52 -63.16 -27.61
CA PRO A 5 -37.45 -61.73 -27.32
C PRO A 5 -37.20 -60.92 -28.60
N LEU A 6 -37.67 -59.68 -28.71
CA LEU A 6 -37.05 -58.70 -29.61
C LEU A 6 -37.53 -57.27 -29.35
N ARG A 7 -36.57 -56.34 -29.48
CA ARG A 7 -36.66 -54.86 -29.52
C ARG A 7 -36.72 -54.23 -28.13
N ALA A 8 -35.60 -54.02 -27.43
CA ALA A 8 -34.33 -53.42 -27.88
C ALA A 8 -34.58 -52.17 -28.74
N GLY A 9 -34.80 -51.03 -28.09
CA GLY A 9 -34.85 -49.73 -28.75
C GLY A 9 -35.74 -48.74 -28.03
N ILE A 10 -35.25 -48.15 -26.94
CA ILE A 10 -35.44 -46.75 -26.50
C ILE A 10 -34.41 -46.56 -25.38
N ALA A 11 -33.19 -46.21 -25.76
CA ALA A 11 -32.16 -45.69 -24.86
C ALA A 11 -31.19 -44.87 -25.70
N LEU A 12 -31.71 -43.84 -26.39
CA LEU A 12 -30.87 -42.95 -27.19
C LEU A 12 -31.50 -41.56 -27.30
N ALA A 13 -31.55 -40.84 -26.18
CA ALA A 13 -31.82 -39.40 -26.16
C ALA A 13 -31.41 -38.76 -24.82
N CYS A 14 -30.11 -38.82 -24.48
CA CYS A 14 -29.50 -38.00 -23.41
C CYS A 14 -28.12 -37.49 -23.86
N ALA A 15 -27.99 -37.09 -25.12
CA ALA A 15 -26.77 -36.47 -25.62
C ALA A 15 -27.17 -35.15 -26.27
N LEU A 16 -27.38 -34.10 -25.47
CA LEU A 16 -27.45 -32.69 -25.87
C LEU A 16 -27.72 -31.81 -24.62
N SER A 17 -26.77 -31.73 -23.69
CA SER A 17 -26.63 -30.58 -22.75
C SER A 17 -25.43 -30.77 -21.82
N LEU A 18 -24.21 -30.68 -22.35
CA LEU A 18 -23.07 -30.32 -21.52
C LEU A 18 -22.02 -29.50 -22.30
N SER A 19 -22.48 -28.62 -23.19
CA SER A 19 -21.67 -27.52 -23.73
C SER A 19 -22.00 -26.25 -22.95
N ALA A 20 -21.72 -26.24 -21.64
CA ALA A 20 -21.89 -25.03 -20.83
C ALA A 20 -21.01 -24.98 -19.57
N CYS A 21 -19.97 -25.82 -19.46
CA CYS A 21 -18.88 -25.61 -18.51
C CYS A 21 -17.65 -25.12 -19.28
N GLY A 22 -17.75 -23.91 -19.83
CA GLY A 22 -16.59 -23.13 -20.25
C GLY A 22 -16.15 -22.22 -19.10
N GLY A 23 -16.02 -22.79 -17.90
CA GLY A 23 -15.45 -22.11 -16.74
C GLY A 23 -13.95 -22.35 -16.77
N GLY A 24 -13.15 -21.28 -16.86
CA GLY A 24 -11.71 -21.37 -17.02
C GLY A 24 -11.05 -22.19 -15.91
N ASP A 25 -10.52 -23.34 -16.29
CA ASP A 25 -9.67 -24.21 -15.47
C ASP A 25 -8.26 -23.61 -15.38
N GLY A 26 -8.16 -22.39 -14.84
CA GLY A 26 -6.86 -21.87 -14.48
C GLY A 26 -6.26 -22.75 -13.38
N ASP A 27 -5.03 -23.25 -13.57
CA ASP A 27 -4.36 -24.13 -12.60
C ASP A 27 -3.41 -23.36 -11.68
N VAL A 28 -2.98 -22.17 -12.09
CA VAL A 28 -1.93 -21.40 -11.41
C VAL A 28 -2.40 -20.01 -11.04
N TYR A 29 -1.97 -19.53 -9.88
CA TYR A 29 -2.32 -18.19 -9.41
C TYR A 29 -1.28 -17.15 -9.85
N VAL A 30 -1.70 -15.89 -9.93
CA VAL A 30 -0.81 -14.74 -10.07
C VAL A 30 -0.96 -13.86 -8.83
N GLY A 31 0.16 -13.52 -8.21
CA GLY A 31 0.19 -12.77 -6.97
C GLY A 31 1.57 -12.16 -6.73
N GLY A 32 1.68 -11.47 -5.61
CA GLY A 32 2.83 -10.64 -5.36
C GLY A 32 2.84 -9.94 -4.01
N SER A 33 3.85 -9.10 -3.82
CA SER A 33 4.01 -8.24 -2.65
C SER A 33 3.69 -6.78 -2.98
N ILE A 34 3.32 -6.03 -1.95
CA ILE A 34 2.95 -4.62 -2.05
C ILE A 34 3.71 -3.85 -0.98
N THR A 35 4.33 -2.74 -1.40
CA THR A 35 5.01 -1.80 -0.51
C THR A 35 4.33 -0.44 -0.54
N GLY A 36 4.30 0.27 0.60
CA GLY A 36 3.68 1.60 0.70
C GLY A 36 2.14 1.61 0.66
N TYR A 37 1.48 0.45 0.82
CA TYR A 37 0.03 0.33 0.83
C TYR A 37 -0.53 0.39 2.26
N THR A 38 -0.87 1.60 2.71
CA THR A 38 -1.32 1.85 4.10
C THR A 38 -2.78 2.26 4.22
N LYS A 39 -3.46 2.53 3.10
CA LYS A 39 -4.87 2.91 3.03
C LYS A 39 -5.53 2.19 1.86
N ALA A 40 -6.77 1.73 2.02
CA ALA A 40 -7.50 1.04 0.95
C ALA A 40 -7.68 1.90 -0.30
N GLY A 41 -7.93 1.25 -1.45
CA GLY A 41 -8.16 1.91 -2.75
C GLY A 41 -7.24 1.44 -3.87
N LEU A 42 -6.36 0.46 -3.61
CA LEU A 42 -5.56 -0.18 -4.66
C LEU A 42 -6.44 -1.13 -5.48
N VAL A 43 -6.46 -0.93 -6.79
CA VAL A 43 -7.16 -1.81 -7.72
C VAL A 43 -6.21 -2.27 -8.80
N LEU A 44 -6.12 -3.59 -8.98
CA LEU A 44 -5.27 -4.23 -9.97
C LEU A 44 -6.11 -4.90 -11.06
N THR A 45 -5.48 -5.16 -12.20
CA THR A 45 -6.02 -6.03 -13.24
C THR A 45 -4.91 -6.93 -13.75
N ASN A 46 -5.28 -8.11 -14.25
CA ASN A 46 -4.39 -8.98 -15.00
C ASN A 46 -4.93 -9.11 -16.44
N ASN A 47 -4.08 -8.86 -17.44
CA ASN A 47 -4.43 -8.93 -18.88
C ASN A 47 -5.71 -8.15 -19.25
N ASP A 48 -5.94 -7.00 -18.63
CA ASP A 48 -7.15 -6.17 -18.84
C ASP A 48 -8.48 -6.91 -18.54
N GLY A 49 -8.43 -7.97 -17.72
CA GLY A 49 -9.59 -8.71 -17.21
C GLY A 49 -10.33 -7.99 -16.07
N PRO A 50 -11.01 -8.75 -15.19
CA PRO A 50 -11.75 -8.19 -14.07
C PRO A 50 -10.88 -7.35 -13.13
N ARG A 51 -11.45 -6.24 -12.66
CA ARG A 51 -10.82 -5.41 -11.64
C ARG A 51 -10.80 -6.15 -10.31
N TYR A 52 -9.63 -6.20 -9.69
CA TYR A 52 -9.45 -6.77 -8.36
C TYR A 52 -9.15 -5.66 -7.35
N GLU A 53 -10.11 -5.42 -6.45
CA GLU A 53 -9.92 -4.53 -5.30
C GLU A 53 -9.09 -5.26 -4.25
N VAL A 54 -7.87 -4.77 -4.01
CA VAL A 54 -6.92 -5.46 -3.14
C VAL A 54 -7.22 -5.11 -1.68
N PRO A 55 -7.53 -6.09 -0.80
CA PRO A 55 -7.66 -5.82 0.63
C PRO A 55 -6.35 -5.28 1.22
N LEU A 56 -6.43 -4.45 2.27
CA LEU A 56 -5.25 -3.95 2.95
C LEU A 56 -4.33 -5.08 3.41
N GLY A 57 -3.05 -4.99 3.06
CA GLY A 57 -2.06 -6.01 3.34
C GLY A 57 -0.74 -5.75 2.63
N THR A 58 0.21 -6.66 2.81
CA THR A 58 1.56 -6.60 2.20
C THR A 58 1.71 -7.51 0.99
N SER A 59 0.66 -8.26 0.65
CA SER A 59 0.63 -9.18 -0.47
C SER A 59 -0.76 -9.26 -1.09
N PHE A 60 -0.81 -9.78 -2.31
CA PHE A 60 -2.05 -10.03 -3.03
C PHE A 60 -1.94 -11.32 -3.84
N ILE A 61 -3.08 -11.93 -4.10
CA ILE A 61 -3.26 -13.03 -5.04
C ILE A 61 -4.54 -12.71 -5.82
N PHE A 62 -4.49 -12.78 -7.15
CA PHE A 62 -5.68 -12.64 -7.96
C PHE A 62 -6.63 -13.81 -7.69
N PRO A 63 -7.94 -13.56 -7.52
CA PRO A 63 -8.91 -14.63 -7.27
C PRO A 63 -9.13 -15.52 -8.49
N GLU A 64 -8.96 -14.96 -9.70
CA GLU A 64 -9.03 -15.70 -10.95
C GLU A 64 -7.67 -16.36 -11.25
N LEU A 65 -7.69 -17.68 -11.38
CA LEU A 65 -6.53 -18.47 -11.79
C LEU A 65 -6.30 -18.31 -13.30
N VAL A 66 -5.04 -18.47 -13.71
CA VAL A 66 -4.66 -18.46 -15.14
C VAL A 66 -4.24 -19.86 -15.57
N GLU A 67 -4.43 -20.18 -16.84
CA GLU A 67 -3.95 -21.44 -17.41
C GLU A 67 -2.41 -21.50 -17.38
N THR A 68 -1.87 -22.71 -17.29
CA THR A 68 -0.42 -22.92 -17.41
C THR A 68 0.06 -22.44 -18.79
N ASP A 69 1.24 -21.80 -18.84
CA ASP A 69 1.85 -21.17 -20.01
C ASP A 69 1.14 -19.93 -20.59
N ALA A 70 -0.01 -19.54 -20.03
CA ALA A 70 -0.68 -18.29 -20.34
C ALA A 70 0.20 -17.09 -19.96
N THR A 71 0.06 -15.99 -20.69
CA THR A 71 0.72 -14.74 -20.32
C THR A 71 -0.03 -14.07 -19.19
N TYR A 72 0.68 -13.37 -18.30
CA TYR A 72 0.09 -12.42 -17.36
C TYR A 72 0.64 -11.03 -17.62
N ASN A 73 -0.18 -10.03 -17.32
CA ASN A 73 0.16 -8.61 -17.42
C ASN A 73 -0.59 -7.87 -16.32
N VAL A 74 0.06 -7.75 -15.18
CA VAL A 74 -0.47 -7.03 -14.02
C VAL A 74 -0.35 -5.54 -14.28
N LYS A 75 -1.45 -4.80 -14.08
CA LYS A 75 -1.46 -3.34 -14.15
C LYS A 75 -2.17 -2.77 -12.93
N VAL A 76 -1.73 -1.60 -12.50
CA VAL A 76 -2.43 -0.79 -11.50
C VAL A 76 -3.49 0.03 -12.19
N VAL A 77 -4.74 -0.09 -11.75
CA VAL A 77 -5.89 0.61 -12.35
C VAL A 77 -6.37 1.77 -11.48
N ALA A 78 -6.24 1.66 -10.16
CA ALA A 78 -6.46 2.76 -9.23
C ALA A 78 -5.46 2.65 -8.07
N SER A 79 -5.05 3.80 -7.56
CA SER A 79 -4.13 3.90 -6.42
C SER A 79 -4.86 4.56 -5.23
N PRO A 80 -4.47 4.26 -3.99
CA PRO A 80 -5.04 4.88 -2.80
C PRO A 80 -4.82 6.40 -2.76
N ASP A 81 -5.77 7.12 -2.18
CA ASP A 81 -5.73 8.60 -2.12
C ASP A 81 -4.53 9.17 -1.37
N ASN A 82 -3.94 8.43 -0.44
CA ASN A 82 -2.76 8.85 0.33
C ASN A 82 -1.43 8.59 -0.41
N THR A 83 -1.49 8.13 -1.66
CA THR A 83 -0.32 7.89 -2.52
C THR A 83 -0.31 8.87 -3.69
N THR A 84 0.88 9.20 -4.21
CA THR A 84 0.99 9.89 -5.51
C THR A 84 0.74 8.93 -6.67
N GLY A 85 0.94 7.63 -6.42
CA GLY A 85 0.59 6.54 -7.32
C GLY A 85 1.18 5.21 -6.82
N CYS A 86 0.64 4.12 -7.33
CA CYS A 86 1.19 2.79 -7.22
C CYS A 86 1.59 2.28 -8.61
N GLN A 87 2.74 1.62 -8.70
CA GLN A 87 3.28 1.09 -9.95
C GLN A 87 3.74 -0.34 -9.77
N VAL A 88 3.65 -1.11 -10.84
CA VAL A 88 4.26 -2.44 -10.89
C VAL A 88 5.76 -2.25 -11.08
N VAL A 89 6.58 -2.90 -10.24
CA VAL A 89 8.03 -2.83 -10.36
C VAL A 89 8.45 -3.45 -11.69
N GLU A 90 9.34 -2.76 -12.39
CA GLU A 90 9.82 -3.15 -13.72
C GLU A 90 10.32 -4.61 -13.72
N GLY A 91 9.91 -5.36 -14.75
CA GLY A 91 10.29 -6.77 -14.92
C GLY A 91 9.53 -7.76 -14.05
N THR A 92 8.65 -7.32 -13.14
CA THR A 92 7.86 -8.23 -12.28
C THR A 92 6.40 -8.39 -12.71
N GLY A 93 5.89 -7.45 -13.53
CA GLY A 93 4.47 -7.36 -13.88
C GLY A 93 4.00 -8.21 -15.05
N THR A 94 4.92 -8.74 -15.86
CA THR A 94 4.60 -9.42 -17.10
C THR A 94 5.43 -10.67 -17.25
N GLY A 95 4.83 -11.74 -17.76
CA GLY A 95 5.54 -12.99 -18.04
C GLY A 95 4.62 -14.11 -18.47
N LYS A 96 5.13 -15.33 -18.43
CA LYS A 96 4.36 -16.57 -18.62
C LYS A 96 4.16 -17.26 -17.29
N ALA A 97 2.93 -17.71 -17.02
CA ALA A 97 2.58 -18.46 -15.83
C ALA A 97 2.89 -19.96 -16.03
N VAL A 98 4.17 -20.32 -16.00
CA VAL A 98 4.61 -21.74 -16.08
C VAL A 98 4.34 -22.47 -14.76
N PHE A 99 4.29 -21.72 -13.66
CA PHE A 99 3.91 -22.14 -12.31
C PHE A 99 3.24 -20.96 -11.60
N SER A 100 2.70 -21.17 -10.40
CA SER A 100 2.08 -20.09 -9.62
C SER A 100 3.06 -18.95 -9.33
N ILE A 101 2.69 -17.74 -9.75
CA ILE A 101 3.53 -16.56 -9.69
C ILE A 101 3.26 -15.83 -8.38
N SER A 102 4.30 -15.61 -7.57
CA SER A 102 4.25 -14.80 -6.35
C SER A 102 5.29 -13.67 -6.36
N SER A 103 5.95 -13.45 -7.50
CA SER A 103 7.09 -12.53 -7.65
C SER A 103 6.71 -11.15 -8.16
N VAL A 104 5.42 -10.90 -8.46
CA VAL A 104 4.96 -9.57 -8.87
C VAL A 104 5.17 -8.61 -7.70
N GLN A 105 5.71 -7.43 -7.97
CA GLN A 105 5.94 -6.42 -6.94
C GLN A 105 5.18 -5.15 -7.30
N ILE A 106 4.41 -4.63 -6.36
CA ILE A 106 3.74 -3.33 -6.47
C ILE A 106 4.39 -2.37 -5.47
N ALA A 107 4.82 -1.21 -5.95
CA ALA A 107 5.37 -0.15 -5.13
C ALA A 107 4.45 1.08 -5.17
N CYS A 108 3.94 1.46 -4.00
CA CYS A 108 3.16 2.68 -3.80
C CYS A 108 4.01 3.77 -3.18
N THR A 109 3.98 4.97 -3.76
CA THR A 109 4.67 6.14 -3.22
C THR A 109 3.70 6.95 -2.36
N LEU A 110 3.89 6.95 -1.05
CA LEU A 110 3.06 7.73 -0.11
C LEU A 110 3.28 9.23 -0.31
N LYS A 111 2.19 10.00 -0.21
CA LYS A 111 2.26 11.47 -0.11
C LYS A 111 2.93 11.84 1.21
N THR A 112 3.77 12.85 1.20
CA THR A 112 4.45 13.37 2.39
C THR A 112 3.99 14.79 2.69
N PHE A 113 3.86 15.10 3.98
CA PHE A 113 3.35 16.38 4.45
C PHE A 113 4.31 17.04 5.45
N PRO A 114 4.32 18.39 5.52
CA PRO A 114 5.24 19.11 6.38
C PRO A 114 4.91 18.89 7.86
N LEU A 115 5.97 18.70 8.65
CA LEU A 115 5.92 18.82 10.11
C LEU A 115 6.69 20.08 10.49
N THR A 116 5.96 21.09 10.95
CA THR A 116 6.50 22.39 11.31
C THR A 116 6.55 22.54 12.81
N VAL A 117 7.68 23.00 13.34
CA VAL A 117 7.82 23.36 14.75
C VAL A 117 7.83 24.87 14.87
N ARG A 118 6.80 25.41 15.52
CA ARG A 118 6.73 26.83 15.88
C ARG A 118 7.47 27.03 17.18
N VAL A 119 8.44 27.94 17.18
CA VAL A 119 9.25 28.24 18.37
C VAL A 119 8.75 29.53 18.99
N ASN A 120 8.36 29.46 20.26
CA ASN A 120 7.88 30.58 21.05
C ASN A 120 8.85 30.83 22.22
N GLY A 121 9.08 32.10 22.54
CA GLY A 121 9.99 32.51 23.62
C GLY A 121 11.45 32.61 23.20
N THR A 122 12.28 33.09 24.13
CA THR A 122 13.72 33.28 23.91
C THR A 122 14.45 31.95 24.00
N HIS A 123 15.44 31.77 23.13
CA HIS A 123 16.28 30.59 23.10
C HIS A 123 17.70 30.93 22.63
N ALA A 124 18.67 30.18 23.12
CA ALA A 124 20.08 30.35 22.83
C ALA A 124 20.59 29.30 21.84
N ALA A 125 21.82 29.52 21.37
CA ALA A 125 22.53 28.55 20.55
C ALA A 125 22.67 27.19 21.28
N GLY A 126 22.60 26.10 20.52
CA GLY A 126 22.68 24.74 21.04
C GLY A 126 21.33 24.12 21.42
N LEU A 127 20.22 24.85 21.26
CA LEU A 127 18.89 24.25 21.25
C LEU A 127 18.77 23.28 20.07
N ALA A 128 18.32 22.06 20.33
CA ALA A 128 18.08 21.06 19.30
C ALA A 128 16.86 20.21 19.60
N ILE A 129 16.12 19.90 18.55
CA ILE A 129 14.91 19.09 18.58
C ILE A 129 15.05 17.89 17.65
N VAL A 130 14.28 16.84 17.92
CA VAL A 130 14.29 15.61 17.13
C VAL A 130 12.89 15.10 16.85
N ASN A 131 12.72 14.46 15.69
CA ASN A 131 11.61 13.57 15.39
C ASN A 131 12.18 12.22 14.91
N GLY A 132 12.34 11.27 15.85
CA GLY A 132 13.07 10.03 15.58
C GLY A 132 14.55 10.30 15.28
N SER A 133 15.02 9.92 14.09
CA SER A 133 16.39 10.17 13.62
C SER A 133 16.60 11.53 12.96
N ASP A 134 15.53 12.28 12.69
CA ASP A 134 15.62 13.63 12.15
C ASP A 134 15.93 14.62 13.27
N ARG A 135 17.17 15.12 13.30
CA ARG A 135 17.63 16.16 14.22
C ARG A 135 17.66 17.51 13.52
N GLN A 136 17.08 18.51 14.17
CA GLN A 136 17.19 19.90 13.77
C GLN A 136 17.83 20.73 14.89
N ASP A 137 18.89 21.45 14.56
CA ASP A 137 19.42 22.48 15.43
C ASP A 137 18.60 23.76 15.25
N VAL A 138 18.17 24.37 16.35
CA VAL A 138 17.35 25.57 16.34
C VAL A 138 18.28 26.78 16.44
N ALA A 139 18.36 27.54 15.35
CA ALA A 139 19.12 28.78 15.34
C ALA A 139 18.56 29.78 16.37
N PRO A 140 19.40 30.65 16.97
CA PRO A 140 18.90 31.75 17.78
C PRO A 140 17.87 32.58 17.00
N ASP A 141 16.81 33.00 17.69
CA ASP A 141 15.69 33.79 17.16
C ASP A 141 14.85 33.10 16.07
N ALA A 142 15.07 31.81 15.80
CA ALA A 142 14.22 31.07 14.89
C ALA A 142 12.79 31.01 15.44
N THR A 143 11.82 31.44 14.65
CA THR A 143 10.38 31.35 15.00
C THR A 143 9.73 30.08 14.45
N VAL A 144 10.39 29.45 13.47
CA VAL A 144 9.92 28.24 12.78
C VAL A 144 11.10 27.35 12.43
N VAL A 145 10.95 26.06 12.67
CA VAL A 145 11.87 24.99 12.24
C VAL A 145 11.07 23.98 11.42
N GLN A 146 11.58 23.61 10.25
CA GLN A 146 10.97 22.58 9.41
C GLN A 146 11.65 21.25 9.66
N MET A 147 10.88 20.25 10.06
CA MET A 147 11.35 18.86 10.14
C MET A 147 11.25 18.22 8.75
N LYS A 148 11.88 17.06 8.59
CA LYS A 148 11.69 16.20 7.43
C LYS A 148 10.20 15.89 7.24
N GLN A 149 9.74 15.98 6.00
CA GLN A 149 8.35 15.65 5.66
C GLN A 149 8.03 14.20 5.99
N ILE A 150 6.79 13.96 6.44
CA ILE A 150 6.35 12.68 6.98
C ILE A 150 5.27 12.10 6.07
N PRO A 151 5.32 10.79 5.74
CA PRO A 151 4.26 10.14 4.99
C PRO A 151 2.89 10.26 5.67
N GLU A 152 1.82 10.45 4.90
CA GLU A 152 0.44 10.43 5.41
C GLU A 152 0.16 9.11 6.13
N GLY A 153 -0.40 9.19 7.34
CA GLY A 153 -0.68 8.05 8.21
C GLY A 153 0.51 7.57 9.05
N ALA A 154 1.72 8.09 8.82
CA ALA A 154 2.86 7.79 9.69
C ALA A 154 2.80 8.60 11.00
N VAL A 155 3.34 8.01 12.07
CA VAL A 155 3.43 8.66 13.39
C VAL A 155 4.61 9.63 13.45
N TYR A 156 4.46 10.69 14.23
CA TYR A 156 5.53 11.64 14.57
C TYR A 156 5.63 11.82 16.09
N GLY A 157 6.82 12.21 16.54
CA GLY A 157 7.14 12.46 17.94
C GLY A 157 8.30 13.43 18.08
N VAL A 158 7.99 14.72 18.19
CA VAL A 158 8.93 15.82 18.43
C VAL A 158 9.30 15.88 19.90
N ALA A 159 10.60 15.88 20.18
CA ALA A 159 11.15 16.06 21.51
C ALA A 159 12.32 17.04 21.50
N VAL A 160 12.59 17.65 22.65
CA VAL A 160 13.81 18.44 22.87
C VAL A 160 14.96 17.49 23.14
N LEU A 161 16.01 17.58 22.32
CA LEU A 161 17.23 16.78 22.49
C LEU A 161 18.27 17.52 23.33
N ALA A 162 18.40 18.83 23.15
CA ALA A 162 19.31 19.66 23.94
C ALA A 162 18.72 21.07 24.12
N ALA A 163 18.87 21.64 25.31
CA ALA A 163 18.42 22.99 25.64
C ALA A 163 19.32 23.59 26.73
N PRO A 164 20.60 23.89 26.42
CA PRO A 164 21.55 24.37 27.43
C PRO A 164 21.10 25.72 27.99
N GLY A 165 21.00 25.82 29.33
CA GLY A 165 20.67 27.07 30.01
C GLY A 165 19.24 27.56 29.84
N GLN A 166 18.31 26.72 29.37
CA GLN A 166 16.91 27.07 29.17
C GLN A 166 15.98 25.86 29.39
N THR A 167 14.70 26.13 29.64
CA THR A 167 13.67 25.08 29.69
C THR A 167 12.79 25.22 28.46
N CYS A 168 12.63 24.15 27.70
CA CYS A 168 11.74 24.11 26.56
C CYS A 168 10.72 22.97 26.72
N THR A 169 9.45 23.26 26.43
CA THR A 169 8.35 22.28 26.45
C THR A 169 7.76 22.13 25.05
N VAL A 170 7.35 20.92 24.71
CA VAL A 170 6.73 20.61 23.42
C VAL A 170 5.24 20.35 23.62
N ALA A 171 4.39 21.17 23.01
CA ALA A 171 2.96 20.95 22.93
C ALA A 171 2.58 20.40 21.55
N ASN A 172 1.61 19.47 21.51
CA ASN A 172 1.24 18.73 20.31
C ASN A 172 2.41 17.92 19.70
N GLY A 173 3.40 17.57 20.52
CA GLY A 173 4.65 16.95 20.09
C GLY A 173 4.49 15.60 19.40
N SER A 174 3.39 14.88 19.59
CA SER A 174 3.16 13.60 18.94
C SER A 174 1.79 13.50 18.28
N GLY A 175 1.69 12.60 17.29
CA GLY A 175 0.45 12.34 16.57
C GLY A 175 0.67 11.53 15.31
N THR A 176 -0.33 11.53 14.43
CA THR A 176 -0.28 10.92 13.10
C THR A 176 -0.38 12.02 12.05
N MET A 177 0.44 11.93 11.00
CA MET A 177 0.44 12.87 9.89
C MET A 177 -0.82 12.72 9.04
N ASP A 178 -1.49 13.83 8.75
CA ASP A 178 -2.67 13.88 7.88
C ASP A 178 -2.32 14.49 6.51
N ASN A 179 -3.34 14.77 5.71
CA ASN A 179 -3.20 15.29 4.35
C ASN A 179 -3.03 16.81 4.26
N VAL A 180 -2.74 17.50 5.37
CA VAL A 180 -2.49 18.95 5.38
C VAL A 180 -1.18 19.33 6.08
N GLY A 181 -0.61 18.44 6.89
CA GLY A 181 0.59 18.72 7.66
C GLY A 181 0.27 19.02 9.13
N LYS A 182 1.33 19.07 9.96
CA LYS A 182 1.18 19.25 11.41
C LYS A 182 2.08 20.37 11.91
N THR A 183 1.57 21.10 12.90
CA THR A 183 2.33 22.11 13.64
C THR A 183 2.47 21.67 15.08
N VAL A 184 3.69 21.79 15.59
CA VAL A 184 4.08 21.51 16.98
C VAL A 184 4.57 22.80 17.60
N ASP A 185 4.20 23.08 18.84
CA ASP A 185 4.65 24.28 19.54
C ASP A 185 5.80 23.93 20.48
N LEU A 186 6.93 24.61 20.30
CA LEU A 186 8.09 24.57 21.17
C LEU A 186 8.13 25.86 21.99
N ASN A 187 7.83 25.77 23.28
CA ASN A 187 7.79 26.92 24.18
C ASN A 187 9.04 26.91 25.06
N CYS A 188 9.93 27.88 24.85
CA CYS A 188 11.18 28.01 25.58
C CYS A 188 11.16 29.22 26.52
N THR A 189 11.74 29.04 27.70
CA THR A 189 11.95 30.10 28.70
C THR A 189 13.37 30.02 29.23
N THR A 190 14.04 31.17 29.31
CA THR A 190 15.26 31.30 30.12
C THR A 190 14.89 31.29 31.61
N PRO A 191 15.72 30.70 32.48
CA PRO A 191 15.57 30.82 33.94
C PRO A 191 15.58 32.27 34.41
#